data_AF-A0A558C1Y5-F1
#
_entry.id   AF-A0A558C1Y5-F1
#
_cell.length_a   1.000
_cell.length_b   1.000
_cell.length_c   1.000
_cell.angle_alpha   90.00
_cell.angle_beta   90.00
_cell.angle_gamma   90.00
#
_symmetry.space_group_name_H-M   'P 1'
#
loop_
_entity.id
_entity.type
_entity.pdbx_description
1 polymer ?
#
loop_
_entity_poly.entity_id
_entity_poly.type
_entity_poly.pdbx_seq_one_letter_code
_entity_poly.pdbx_strand_id
1 'polypeptide(L)'
;MKYLATLFLSSCFFSAVAQQRQFDVRSLSLPKELAYYDNQFSGLYIAQDKLFLLSESRLQDKAEAKLYTVALADLDRKLADTAYVLPYQKLPITNLARLRAKMTALGQRYEGLEAMLLTKDAAYFSVETATPSANCYLLKGHLGATAVELDTTFLVPLAKPVATDGSHIYNAGFEAMANVNERVVAFFEYNYFPRQNYAYEVKPSAGRSQRPPRPVPVSPVPFRITDMTATGGNHFTAINYFFKGEGDDAVYRTPATDVATTKLIADNGGFKNYCRLIDLELKSNSFTWKPLWEFPVPYMSYNWEGIAAYKGGYFIINDKYTPARPYRTTLLYLQAQK
;
A
#
# COMPACT_ATOMS: atom_id res chain seq x y z
N MET A 1 11.65 -63.59 20.01
CA MET A 1 10.96 -62.30 20.20
C MET A 1 11.94 -61.27 20.76
N LYS A 2 12.64 -60.49 19.93
CA LYS A 2 13.44 -59.32 20.40
C LYS A 2 14.06 -58.41 19.32
N TYR A 3 13.69 -58.53 18.04
CA TYR A 3 14.28 -57.70 16.97
C TYR A 3 13.28 -57.34 15.86
N LEU A 4 12.12 -56.78 16.24
CA LEU A 4 11.09 -56.36 15.27
C LEU A 4 10.42 -55.02 15.63
N ALA A 5 11.07 -54.23 16.47
CA ALA A 5 10.55 -52.95 16.99
C ALA A 5 11.50 -51.77 16.72
N THR A 6 12.24 -51.78 15.61
CA THR A 6 13.23 -50.73 15.30
C THR A 6 13.16 -50.24 13.85
N LEU A 7 12.02 -50.45 13.16
CA LEU A 7 11.86 -50.07 11.75
C LEU A 7 10.57 -49.30 11.45
N PHE A 8 9.99 -48.64 12.45
CA PHE A 8 8.76 -47.84 12.31
C PHE A 8 8.85 -46.44 12.96
N LEU A 9 10.07 -45.88 13.05
CA LEU A 9 10.32 -44.57 13.69
C LEU A 9 11.28 -43.67 12.87
N SER A 10 11.23 -43.77 11.54
CA SER A 10 12.00 -42.88 10.64
C SER A 10 11.15 -42.17 9.60
N SER A 11 9.83 -42.09 9.81
CA SER A 11 8.88 -41.46 8.89
C SER A 11 8.23 -40.21 9.48
N CYS A 12 9.02 -39.34 10.13
CA CYS A 12 8.58 -37.98 10.50
C CYS A 12 9.77 -37.02 10.36
N PHE A 13 9.46 -35.79 9.94
CA PHE A 13 10.35 -34.64 9.76
C PHE A 13 11.05 -34.47 8.40
N PHE A 14 10.31 -34.69 7.30
CA PHE A 14 10.41 -33.66 6.26
C PHE A 14 9.53 -32.50 6.73
N SER A 15 10.15 -31.53 7.41
CA SER A 15 9.54 -30.21 7.56
C SER A 15 9.23 -29.74 6.15
N ALA A 16 7.94 -29.73 5.78
CA ALA A 16 7.49 -29.06 4.58
C ALA A 16 7.83 -27.59 4.77
N VAL A 17 9.03 -27.21 4.35
CA VAL A 17 9.38 -25.80 4.13
C VAL A 17 8.40 -25.40 3.04
N ALA A 18 7.31 -24.75 3.43
CA ALA A 18 6.31 -24.28 2.50
C ALA A 18 7.05 -23.47 1.43
N GLN A 19 7.07 -24.01 0.22
CA GLN A 19 7.81 -23.39 -0.87
C GLN A 19 7.22 -22.00 -1.06
N GLN A 20 8.06 -20.98 -0.83
CA GLN A 20 7.63 -19.60 -0.99
C GLN A 20 7.09 -19.44 -2.41
N ARG A 21 5.91 -18.82 -2.51
CA ARG A 21 5.24 -18.61 -3.79
C ARG A 21 6.17 -17.84 -4.72
N GLN A 22 6.39 -18.38 -5.91
CA GLN A 22 7.26 -17.76 -6.90
C GLN A 22 6.42 -16.99 -7.93
N PHE A 23 6.97 -15.87 -8.39
CA PHE A 23 6.33 -15.01 -9.38
C PHE A 23 7.29 -14.70 -10.52
N ASP A 24 6.79 -14.80 -11.75
CA ASP A 24 7.45 -14.27 -12.93
C ASP A 24 7.09 -12.79 -13.09
N VAL A 25 8.10 -11.94 -13.27
CA VAL A 25 7.89 -10.49 -13.41
C VAL A 25 7.70 -10.13 -14.87
N ARG A 26 6.55 -9.54 -15.20
CA ARG A 26 6.24 -9.04 -16.54
C ARG A 26 6.03 -7.54 -16.49
N SER A 27 6.83 -6.77 -17.24
CA SER A 27 6.63 -5.32 -17.35
C SER A 27 5.61 -4.99 -18.43
N LEU A 28 4.65 -4.12 -18.11
CA LEU A 28 3.66 -3.61 -19.05
C LEU A 28 4.01 -2.16 -19.40
N SER A 29 4.22 -1.87 -20.67
CA SER A 29 4.42 -0.49 -21.10
C SER A 29 3.13 0.31 -20.93
N LEU A 30 3.23 1.45 -20.25
CA LEU A 30 2.13 2.39 -20.07
C LEU A 30 2.07 3.41 -21.23
N PRO A 31 0.87 3.92 -21.58
CA PRO A 31 0.72 5.08 -22.45
C PRO A 31 1.48 6.29 -21.90
N LYS A 32 1.90 7.23 -22.77
CA LYS A 32 2.71 8.40 -22.40
C LYS A 32 2.15 9.17 -21.20
N GLU A 33 0.83 9.39 -21.19
CA GLU A 33 0.14 10.05 -20.07
C GLU A 33 0.40 9.30 -18.76
N LEU A 34 0.16 7.99 -18.69
CA LEU A 34 0.31 7.20 -17.46
C LEU A 34 1.77 6.97 -17.09
N ALA A 35 2.69 6.95 -18.05
CA ALA A 35 4.13 6.80 -17.81
C ALA A 35 4.81 8.10 -17.33
N TYR A 36 4.12 9.24 -17.44
CA TYR A 36 4.68 10.55 -17.15
C TYR A 36 4.99 10.71 -15.67
N TYR A 37 6.24 11.04 -15.36
CA TYR A 37 6.77 11.01 -13.99
C TYR A 37 6.10 12.03 -13.06
N ASP A 38 5.55 13.15 -13.54
CA ASP A 38 4.88 14.10 -12.64
C ASP A 38 3.49 13.64 -12.18
N ASN A 39 2.95 12.52 -12.69
CA ASN A 39 1.67 12.03 -12.18
C ASN A 39 1.76 11.62 -10.70
N GLN A 40 2.81 10.86 -10.34
CA GLN A 40 2.94 10.16 -9.04
C GLN A 40 1.72 9.32 -8.67
N PHE A 41 1.91 8.01 -8.60
CA PHE A 41 0.86 7.09 -8.18
C PHE A 41 1.06 6.65 -6.74
N SER A 42 -0.03 6.57 -5.99
CA SER A 42 -0.09 6.22 -4.56
C SER A 42 -1.11 5.12 -4.27
N GLY A 43 -1.39 4.26 -5.25
CA GLY A 43 -2.22 3.09 -4.99
C GLY A 43 -2.81 2.46 -6.24
N LEU A 44 -3.10 1.16 -6.13
CA LEU A 44 -3.87 0.41 -7.12
C LEU A 44 -5.11 -0.22 -6.50
N TYR A 45 -6.17 -0.36 -7.28
CA TYR A 45 -7.36 -1.09 -6.84
C TYR A 45 -8.06 -1.73 -8.02
N ILE A 46 -8.58 -2.95 -7.85
CA ILE A 46 -9.41 -3.59 -8.87
C ILE A 46 -10.87 -3.60 -8.42
N ALA A 47 -11.73 -3.05 -9.28
CA ALA A 47 -13.17 -3.08 -9.13
C ALA A 47 -13.83 -2.96 -10.51
N GLN A 48 -15.08 -3.43 -10.66
CA GLN A 48 -15.89 -3.17 -11.87
C GLN A 48 -15.15 -3.48 -13.19
N ASP A 49 -14.43 -4.61 -13.24
CA ASP A 49 -13.61 -5.05 -14.38
C ASP A 49 -12.55 -4.05 -14.86
N LYS A 50 -12.08 -3.18 -13.96
CA LYS A 50 -11.05 -2.17 -14.20
C LYS A 50 -9.97 -2.21 -13.12
N LEU A 51 -8.74 -1.89 -13.54
CA LEU A 51 -7.66 -1.46 -12.66
C LEU A 51 -7.76 0.06 -12.51
N PHE A 52 -7.88 0.53 -11.27
CA PHE A 52 -7.83 1.93 -10.88
C PHE A 52 -6.41 2.27 -10.43
N LEU A 53 -5.93 3.44 -10.82
CA LEU A 53 -4.64 4.00 -10.43
C LEU A 53 -4.90 5.36 -9.77
N LEU A 54 -4.51 5.51 -8.50
CA LEU A 54 -4.66 6.76 -7.75
C LEU A 54 -3.48 7.67 -8.02
N SER A 55 -3.76 8.90 -8.47
CA SER A 55 -2.78 9.98 -8.50
C SER A 55 -2.61 10.58 -7.10
N GLU A 56 -1.38 10.75 -6.64
CA GLU A 56 -1.07 11.32 -5.32
C GLU A 56 -1.60 12.76 -5.19
N SER A 57 -1.77 13.46 -6.32
CA SER A 57 -2.46 14.77 -6.36
C SER A 57 -1.77 15.81 -5.47
N ARG A 58 -0.43 15.73 -5.42
CA ARG A 58 0.42 16.52 -4.53
C ARG A 58 0.22 18.02 -4.66
N LEU A 59 0.15 18.69 -3.53
CA LEU A 59 0.05 20.15 -3.49
C LEU A 59 1.29 20.85 -4.08
N GLN A 60 2.49 20.39 -3.72
CA GLN A 60 3.75 21.00 -4.15
C GLN A 60 3.94 20.97 -5.67
N ASP A 61 3.40 19.94 -6.33
CA ASP A 61 3.49 19.75 -7.77
C ASP A 61 2.32 20.40 -8.53
N LYS A 62 1.37 21.01 -7.80
CA LYS A 62 0.09 21.52 -8.35
C LYS A 62 -0.64 20.44 -9.16
N ALA A 63 -0.55 19.19 -8.73
CA ALA A 63 -1.06 18.05 -9.48
C ALA A 63 -2.60 18.04 -9.48
N GLU A 64 -3.16 17.60 -10.61
CA GLU A 64 -4.59 17.39 -10.77
C GLU A 64 -5.07 16.24 -9.87
N ALA A 65 -6.19 16.44 -9.19
CA ALA A 65 -6.84 15.38 -8.42
C ALA A 65 -7.61 14.43 -9.35
N LYS A 66 -7.12 13.20 -9.51
CA LYS A 66 -7.65 12.26 -10.51
C LYS A 66 -7.42 10.80 -10.16
N LEU A 67 -8.26 9.94 -10.72
CA LEU A 67 -7.99 8.52 -10.93
C LEU A 67 -7.77 8.25 -12.41
N TYR A 68 -7.00 7.22 -12.71
CA TYR A 68 -7.03 6.60 -14.03
C TYR A 68 -7.67 5.22 -13.92
N THR A 69 -8.32 4.78 -15.00
CA THR A 69 -8.81 3.41 -15.12
C THR A 69 -8.36 2.78 -16.41
N VAL A 70 -8.03 1.49 -16.34
CA VAL A 70 -7.71 0.63 -17.48
C VAL A 70 -8.56 -0.63 -17.36
N ALA A 71 -9.22 -1.05 -18.44
CA ALA A 71 -10.03 -2.27 -18.38
C ALA A 71 -9.13 -3.51 -18.18
N LEU A 72 -9.58 -4.47 -17.38
CA LEU A 72 -8.82 -5.70 -17.13
C LEU A 72 -8.63 -6.52 -18.42
N ALA A 73 -9.63 -6.51 -19.31
CA ALA A 73 -9.53 -7.15 -20.62
C ALA A 73 -8.41 -6.54 -21.51
N ASP A 74 -8.18 -5.23 -21.39
CA ASP A 74 -7.10 -4.56 -22.12
C ASP A 74 -5.73 -4.87 -21.53
N LEU A 75 -5.64 -5.03 -20.20
CA LEU A 75 -4.44 -5.51 -19.51
C LEU A 75 -4.12 -6.96 -19.90
N ASP A 76 -5.11 -7.84 -19.98
CA ASP A 76 -4.95 -9.19 -20.49
C ASP A 76 -4.42 -9.20 -21.93
N ARG A 77 -5.01 -8.36 -22.79
CA ARG A 77 -4.54 -8.22 -24.17
C ARG A 77 -3.09 -7.72 -24.21
N LYS A 78 -2.73 -6.74 -23.39
CA LYS A 78 -1.36 -6.22 -23.29
C LYS A 78 -0.36 -7.28 -22.80
N LEU A 79 -0.78 -8.17 -21.91
CA LEU A 79 0.02 -9.31 -21.47
C LEU A 79 0.22 -10.34 -22.58
N ALA A 80 -0.68 -10.46 -23.55
CA ALA A 80 -0.53 -11.35 -24.69
C ALA A 80 0.20 -10.69 -25.88
N ASP A 81 -0.03 -9.39 -26.08
CA ASP A 81 0.49 -8.58 -27.18
C ASP A 81 1.16 -7.32 -26.61
N THR A 82 2.48 -7.35 -26.53
CA THR A 82 3.26 -6.23 -25.99
C THR A 82 3.23 -4.99 -26.88
N ALA A 83 2.76 -5.07 -28.14
CA ALA A 83 2.60 -3.92 -29.02
C ALA A 83 1.25 -3.20 -28.81
N TYR A 84 0.26 -3.86 -28.18
CA TYR A 84 -1.04 -3.27 -27.90
C TYR A 84 -0.91 -1.99 -27.05
N VAL A 85 -1.58 -0.91 -27.43
CA VAL A 85 -1.58 0.34 -26.67
C VAL A 85 -2.76 0.33 -25.71
N LEU A 86 -2.48 0.40 -24.42
CA LEU A 86 -3.52 0.38 -23.38
C LEU A 86 -4.42 1.62 -23.49
N PRO A 87 -5.72 1.46 -23.77
CA PRO A 87 -6.67 2.55 -23.57
C PRO A 87 -6.82 2.83 -22.08
N TYR A 88 -7.09 4.08 -21.74
CA TYR A 88 -7.33 4.48 -20.36
C TYR A 88 -8.41 5.57 -20.31
N GLN A 89 -9.05 5.68 -19.16
CA GLN A 89 -9.96 6.77 -18.84
C GLN A 89 -9.42 7.56 -17.65
N LYS A 90 -9.37 8.88 -17.76
CA LYS A 90 -9.10 9.78 -16.63
C LYS A 90 -10.43 10.16 -15.97
N LEU A 91 -10.50 10.04 -14.65
CA LEU A 91 -11.64 10.42 -13.82
C LEU A 91 -11.20 11.54 -12.86
N PRO A 92 -11.66 12.79 -13.03
CA PRO A 92 -11.37 13.84 -12.07
C PRO A 92 -11.97 13.51 -10.69
N ILE A 93 -11.26 13.88 -9.63
CA ILE A 93 -11.73 13.86 -8.25
C ILE A 93 -12.19 15.27 -7.89
N THR A 94 -13.50 15.48 -7.79
CA THR A 94 -14.07 16.79 -7.49
C THR A 94 -14.22 17.01 -5.98
N ASN A 95 -14.44 18.26 -5.58
CA ASN A 95 -14.59 18.69 -4.17
C ASN A 95 -13.34 18.56 -3.26
N LEU A 96 -12.22 18.01 -3.72
CA LEU A 96 -10.99 17.91 -2.92
C LEU A 96 -10.52 19.27 -2.41
N ALA A 97 -10.56 20.32 -3.23
CA ALA A 97 -10.18 21.67 -2.83
C ALA A 97 -11.01 22.20 -1.64
N ARG A 98 -12.30 21.85 -1.56
CA ARG A 98 -13.18 22.23 -0.45
C ARG A 98 -12.80 21.52 0.84
N LEU A 99 -12.48 20.22 0.76
CA LEU A 99 -12.01 19.43 1.90
C LEU A 99 -10.64 19.90 2.38
N ARG A 100 -9.73 20.21 1.46
CA ARG A 100 -8.42 20.81 1.77
C ARG A 100 -8.57 22.14 2.53
N ALA A 101 -9.47 23.02 2.10
CA ALA A 101 -9.73 24.27 2.82
C ALA A 101 -10.22 24.03 4.27
N LYS A 102 -11.02 22.97 4.50
CA LYS A 102 -11.42 22.57 5.87
C LYS A 102 -10.24 22.07 6.70
N MET A 103 -9.35 21.25 6.13
CA MET A 103 -8.12 20.81 6.80
C MET A 103 -7.23 21.99 7.18
N THR A 104 -7.04 22.94 6.27
CA THR A 104 -6.28 24.17 6.53
C THR A 104 -6.90 24.99 7.66
N ALA A 105 -8.23 25.14 7.68
CA ALA A 105 -8.93 25.84 8.76
C ALA A 105 -8.77 25.15 10.13
N LEU A 106 -8.47 23.84 10.15
CA LEU A 106 -8.14 23.05 11.34
C LEU A 106 -6.62 23.03 11.64
N GLY A 107 -5.84 23.88 10.97
CA GLY A 107 -4.39 23.98 11.16
C GLY A 107 -3.57 22.82 10.58
N GLN A 108 -4.19 21.95 9.76
CA GLN A 108 -3.48 20.84 9.10
C GLN A 108 -2.99 21.25 7.71
N ARG A 109 -1.88 20.67 7.26
CA ARG A 109 -1.25 20.99 5.96
C ARG A 109 -1.33 19.78 5.05
N TYR A 110 -2.25 19.81 4.08
CA TYR A 110 -2.41 18.77 3.05
C TYR A 110 -1.14 18.61 2.20
N GLU A 111 -0.72 17.37 1.95
CA GLU A 111 0.38 17.03 1.04
C GLU A 111 -0.11 16.27 -0.19
N GLY A 112 -0.75 15.10 0.01
CA GLY A 112 -1.20 14.21 -1.06
C GLY A 112 -2.37 13.29 -0.67
N LEU A 113 -2.87 12.53 -1.63
CA LEU A 113 -3.74 11.37 -1.43
C LEU A 113 -2.87 10.12 -1.46
N GLU A 114 -2.97 9.24 -0.46
CA GLU A 114 -1.97 8.18 -0.27
C GLU A 114 -2.47 6.74 -0.40
N ALA A 115 -3.78 6.54 -0.38
CA ALA A 115 -4.36 5.22 -0.52
C ALA A 115 -5.77 5.35 -1.04
N MET A 116 -6.27 4.29 -1.70
CA MET A 116 -7.67 4.18 -2.05
C MET A 116 -8.27 2.83 -1.66
N LEU A 117 -9.57 2.86 -1.38
CA LEU A 117 -10.38 1.67 -1.18
C LEU A 117 -11.72 1.87 -1.87
N LEU A 118 -12.05 0.99 -2.82
CA LEU A 118 -13.35 1.03 -3.50
C LEU A 118 -14.26 -0.07 -2.93
N THR A 119 -15.43 0.33 -2.45
CA THR A 119 -16.52 -0.57 -2.11
C THR A 119 -17.62 -0.46 -3.16
N LYS A 120 -18.68 -1.28 -3.02
CA LYS A 120 -19.85 -1.20 -3.90
C LYS A 120 -20.47 0.20 -3.95
N ASP A 121 -20.45 0.91 -2.81
CA ASP A 121 -21.24 2.13 -2.62
C ASP A 121 -20.38 3.40 -2.49
N ALA A 122 -19.06 3.27 -2.35
CA ALA A 122 -18.18 4.41 -2.07
C ALA A 122 -16.74 4.21 -2.52
N ALA A 123 -16.07 5.32 -2.79
CA ALA A 123 -14.62 5.41 -2.85
C ALA A 123 -14.10 6.09 -1.58
N TYR A 124 -13.11 5.49 -0.93
CA TYR A 124 -12.41 6.07 0.20
C TYR A 124 -10.99 6.43 -0.18
N PHE A 125 -10.49 7.51 0.39
CA PHE A 125 -9.11 7.97 0.18
C PHE A 125 -8.49 8.39 1.50
N SER A 126 -7.23 8.04 1.72
CA SER A 126 -6.44 8.66 2.78
C SER A 126 -5.78 9.95 2.27
N VAL A 127 -5.38 10.80 3.20
CA VAL A 127 -4.71 12.07 2.94
C VAL A 127 -3.46 12.15 3.81
N GLU A 128 -2.32 12.38 3.18
CA GLU A 128 -1.10 12.78 3.88
C GLU A 128 -1.19 14.24 4.33
N THR A 129 -0.63 14.50 5.51
CA THR A 129 -0.41 15.86 5.98
C THR A 129 1.00 16.01 6.53
N ALA A 130 1.57 17.20 6.32
CA ALA A 130 2.94 17.52 6.69
C ALA A 130 3.28 17.04 8.10
N THR A 131 4.51 16.56 8.29
CA THR A 131 4.99 15.98 9.56
C THR A 131 4.49 16.72 10.82
N PRO A 132 4.52 18.07 10.92
CA PRO A 132 4.03 18.80 12.09
C PRO A 132 2.50 18.79 12.34
N SER A 133 1.71 18.39 11.35
CA SER A 133 0.26 18.22 11.47
C SER A 133 -0.06 17.10 12.47
N ALA A 134 -1.13 17.22 13.25
CA ALA A 134 -1.49 16.19 14.22
C ALA A 134 -2.27 15.03 13.60
N ASN A 135 -2.95 15.27 12.48
CA ASN A 135 -3.86 14.31 11.86
C ASN A 135 -3.63 14.18 10.36
N CYS A 136 -3.73 12.95 9.87
CA CYS A 136 -4.13 12.65 8.50
C CYS A 136 -5.66 12.59 8.41
N TYR A 137 -6.20 12.33 7.23
CA TYR A 137 -7.64 12.25 7.04
C TYR A 137 -8.08 11.07 6.19
N LEU A 138 -9.25 10.55 6.49
CA LEU A 138 -10.01 9.67 5.61
C LEU A 138 -11.14 10.47 4.96
N LEU A 139 -11.19 10.41 3.64
CA LEU A 139 -12.20 11.00 2.79
C LEU A 139 -13.13 9.90 2.26
N LYS A 140 -14.35 10.29 1.90
CA LYS A 140 -15.33 9.44 1.23
C LYS A 140 -15.88 10.18 0.01
N GLY A 141 -16.14 9.46 -1.06
CA GLY A 141 -16.80 9.96 -2.25
C GLY A 141 -17.63 8.89 -2.94
N HIS A 142 -18.33 9.33 -3.99
CA HIS A 142 -19.05 8.47 -4.90
C HIS A 142 -18.25 8.30 -6.20
N LEU A 143 -18.00 7.05 -6.59
CA LEU A 143 -17.41 6.72 -7.88
C LEU A 143 -18.50 6.66 -8.95
N GLY A 144 -18.56 7.68 -9.79
CA GLY A 144 -19.41 7.72 -10.99
C GLY A 144 -18.68 7.24 -12.24
N ALA A 145 -19.40 7.20 -13.36
CA ALA A 145 -18.84 6.75 -14.64
C ALA A 145 -17.75 7.69 -15.22
N THR A 146 -17.79 8.98 -14.86
CA THR A 146 -16.94 10.02 -15.43
C THR A 146 -16.14 10.82 -14.41
N ALA A 147 -16.38 10.62 -13.11
CA ALA A 147 -15.72 11.37 -12.04
C ALA A 147 -15.87 10.65 -10.70
N VAL A 148 -15.01 11.02 -9.74
CA VAL A 148 -15.23 10.77 -8.32
C VAL A 148 -15.69 12.06 -7.67
N GLU A 149 -16.85 12.03 -7.00
CA GLU A 149 -17.35 13.19 -6.25
C GLU A 149 -17.14 12.97 -4.76
N LEU A 150 -16.25 13.75 -4.14
CA LEU A 150 -16.02 13.66 -2.69
C LEU A 150 -17.16 14.29 -1.90
N ASP A 151 -17.61 13.58 -0.86
CA ASP A 151 -18.59 14.06 0.11
C ASP A 151 -17.93 15.10 1.02
N THR A 152 -18.27 16.36 0.81
CA THR A 152 -17.69 17.46 1.59
C THR A 152 -18.06 17.41 3.08
N THR A 153 -19.03 16.60 3.48
CA THR A 153 -19.43 16.42 4.89
C THR A 153 -18.67 15.29 5.58
N PHE A 154 -17.97 14.44 4.82
CA PHE A 154 -17.17 13.35 5.34
C PHE A 154 -15.68 13.75 5.39
N LEU A 155 -15.19 14.05 6.59
CA LEU A 155 -13.79 14.36 6.85
C LEU A 155 -13.41 13.76 8.21
N VAL A 156 -12.94 12.53 8.20
CA VAL A 156 -12.59 11.81 9.44
C VAL A 156 -11.11 12.08 9.75
N PRO A 157 -10.78 12.75 10.86
CA PRO A 157 -9.40 12.88 11.29
C PRO A 157 -8.88 11.53 11.80
N LEU A 158 -7.67 11.18 11.39
CA LEU A 158 -6.90 10.04 11.87
C LEU A 158 -5.63 10.56 12.51
N ALA A 159 -5.47 10.36 13.82
CA ALA A 159 -4.31 10.90 14.54
C ALA A 159 -3.02 10.20 14.09
N LYS A 160 -1.96 10.97 13.89
CA LYS A 160 -0.64 10.41 13.57
C LYS A 160 0.00 9.81 14.82
N PRO A 161 0.84 8.78 14.68
CA PRO A 161 1.56 8.23 15.80
C PRO A 161 2.66 9.22 16.22
N VAL A 162 3.01 9.19 17.50
CA VAL A 162 4.08 10.02 18.08
C VAL A 162 5.18 9.13 18.63
N ALA A 163 6.41 9.63 18.57
CA ALA A 163 7.57 9.01 19.19
C ALA A 163 7.45 9.07 20.72
N THR A 164 8.40 8.44 21.42
CA THR A 164 8.39 8.35 22.89
C THR A 164 8.48 9.71 23.59
N ASP A 165 9.09 10.69 22.94
CA ASP A 165 9.22 12.08 23.40
C ASP A 165 8.02 12.96 23.02
N GLY A 166 7.01 12.38 22.36
CA GLY A 166 5.81 13.09 21.90
C GLY A 166 5.96 13.79 20.56
N SER A 167 7.13 13.73 19.91
CA SER A 167 7.31 14.29 18.56
C SER A 167 6.54 13.50 17.50
N HIS A 168 6.12 14.17 16.43
CA HIS A 168 5.53 13.49 15.28
C HIS A 168 6.57 12.68 14.54
N ILE A 169 6.22 11.44 14.21
CA ILE A 169 7.07 10.57 13.41
C ILE A 169 7.03 11.06 11.96
N TYR A 170 8.22 11.22 11.37
CA TYR A 170 8.37 11.64 9.98
C TYR A 170 7.64 10.67 9.07
N ASN A 171 6.86 11.23 8.14
CA ASN A 171 6.12 10.50 7.11
C ASN A 171 5.43 9.24 7.67
N ALA A 172 4.59 9.43 8.70
CA ALA A 172 3.77 8.37 9.27
C ALA A 172 2.30 8.56 8.84
N GLY A 173 2.11 8.71 7.52
CA GLY A 173 0.81 8.82 6.87
C GLY A 173 0.07 7.48 6.82
N PHE A 174 -1.08 7.45 6.14
CA PHE A 174 -1.86 6.21 5.93
C PHE A 174 -1.80 5.82 4.46
N GLU A 175 -0.92 4.88 4.11
CA GLU A 175 -0.65 4.48 2.71
C GLU A 175 -1.33 3.16 2.31
N ALA A 176 -2.03 2.49 3.24
CA ALA A 176 -2.75 1.27 2.92
C ALA A 176 -4.13 1.23 3.58
N MET A 177 -5.11 0.68 2.86
CA MET A 177 -6.47 0.50 3.36
C MET A 177 -7.03 -0.87 3.02
N ALA A 178 -7.82 -1.41 3.95
CA ALA A 178 -8.55 -2.66 3.77
C ALA A 178 -10.04 -2.49 4.09
N ASN A 179 -10.89 -3.25 3.41
CA ASN A 179 -12.27 -3.44 3.82
C ASN A 179 -12.38 -4.72 4.67
N VAL A 180 -12.77 -4.58 5.94
CA VAL A 180 -12.96 -5.68 6.89
C VAL A 180 -14.35 -5.56 7.50
N ASN A 181 -15.22 -6.54 7.25
CA ASN A 181 -16.58 -6.58 7.81
C ASN A 181 -17.34 -5.25 7.62
N GLU A 182 -17.29 -4.70 6.40
CA GLU A 182 -17.91 -3.42 6.01
C GLU A 182 -17.33 -2.19 6.73
N ARG A 183 -16.08 -2.30 7.20
CA ARG A 183 -15.34 -1.21 7.84
C ARG A 183 -14.06 -0.94 7.09
N VAL A 184 -13.69 0.34 7.05
CA VAL A 184 -12.42 0.77 6.49
C VAL A 184 -11.37 0.61 7.59
N VAL A 185 -10.32 -0.16 7.32
CA VAL A 185 -9.14 -0.25 8.19
C VAL A 185 -7.99 0.46 7.48
N ALA A 186 -7.50 1.55 8.05
CA ALA A 186 -6.39 2.33 7.53
C ALA A 186 -5.10 2.02 8.30
N PHE A 187 -4.06 1.64 7.58
CA PHE A 187 -2.74 1.29 8.12
C PHE A 187 -1.80 2.47 7.92
N PHE A 188 -0.92 2.69 8.89
CA PHE A 188 0.16 3.64 8.73
C PHE A 188 1.14 3.16 7.65
N GLU A 189 1.92 4.05 7.06
CA GLU A 189 3.12 3.67 6.29
C GLU A 189 4.12 2.96 7.21
N TYR A 190 4.44 3.57 8.35
CA TYR A 190 5.30 2.99 9.37
C TYR A 190 4.52 2.18 10.41
N ASN A 191 4.88 0.91 10.65
CA ASN A 191 4.22 0.06 11.66
C ASN A 191 5.22 -0.70 12.54
N TYR A 192 6.36 -0.08 12.85
CA TYR A 192 7.39 -0.63 13.74
C TYR A 192 7.66 0.26 14.97
N PHE A 193 6.59 0.78 15.58
CA PHE A 193 6.67 1.62 16.77
C PHE A 193 7.18 0.84 17.99
N PRO A 194 8.00 1.45 18.87
CA PRO A 194 8.52 0.80 20.08
C PRO A 194 7.46 0.38 21.10
N ARG A 195 6.26 1.00 21.05
CA ARG A 195 5.16 0.73 22.00
C ARG A 195 4.11 -0.17 21.35
N GLN A 196 3.07 0.42 20.78
CA GLN A 196 1.94 -0.30 20.23
C GLN A 196 1.84 0.00 18.74
N ASN A 197 1.69 -1.05 17.95
CA ASN A 197 1.43 -0.99 16.53
C ASN A 197 -0.06 -1.28 16.30
N TYR A 198 -0.71 -0.44 15.51
CA TYR A 198 -2.14 -0.52 15.29
C TYR A 198 -2.52 0.12 13.95
N ALA A 199 -3.68 -0.26 13.44
CA ALA A 199 -4.38 0.39 12.35
C ALA A 199 -5.66 1.06 12.90
N TYR A 200 -6.25 1.99 12.16
CA TYR A 200 -7.55 2.56 12.52
C TYR A 200 -8.69 1.90 11.77
N GLU A 201 -9.62 1.30 12.51
CA GLU A 201 -10.92 0.90 11.99
C GLU A 201 -11.91 2.07 12.07
N VAL A 202 -12.47 2.43 10.94
CA VAL A 202 -13.49 3.47 10.79
C VAL A 202 -14.77 2.82 10.29
N LYS A 203 -15.88 3.06 11.00
CA LYS A 203 -17.20 2.68 10.50
C LYS A 203 -17.66 3.72 9.47
N PRO A 204 -17.95 3.32 8.22
CA PRO A 204 -18.41 4.25 7.21
C PRO A 204 -19.89 4.60 7.41
N SER A 205 -20.19 5.50 8.36
CA SER A 205 -21.53 6.05 8.56
C SER A 205 -21.59 7.52 8.16
N ALA A 206 -22.69 7.92 7.50
CA ALA A 206 -23.02 9.32 7.25
C ALA A 206 -23.54 10.00 8.53
N GLY A 207 -23.26 11.29 8.70
CA GLY A 207 -23.89 12.16 9.72
C GLY A 207 -22.99 12.60 10.88
N ARG A 208 -23.55 13.45 11.75
CA ARG A 208 -22.89 14.14 12.88
C ARG A 208 -22.39 13.20 14.01
N SER A 209 -22.71 11.91 13.96
CA SER A 209 -22.37 10.92 14.98
C SER A 209 -21.36 9.89 14.45
N GLN A 210 -20.30 10.37 13.79
CA GLN A 210 -19.14 9.52 13.51
C GLN A 210 -18.53 9.08 14.84
N ARG A 211 -18.54 7.76 15.08
CA ARG A 211 -17.79 7.18 16.19
C ARG A 211 -16.30 7.44 15.95
N PRO A 212 -15.52 7.69 17.00
CA PRO A 212 -14.08 7.86 16.85
C PRO A 212 -13.47 6.61 16.20
N PRO A 213 -12.44 6.77 15.34
CA PRO A 213 -11.67 5.65 14.83
C PRO A 213 -11.19 4.73 15.96
N ARG A 214 -11.36 3.42 15.77
CA ARG A 214 -10.99 2.41 16.77
C ARG A 214 -9.63 1.81 16.42
N PRO A 215 -8.65 1.77 17.33
CA PRO A 215 -7.40 1.08 17.06
C PRO A 215 -7.63 -0.44 16.96
N VAL A 216 -7.00 -1.06 15.97
CA VAL A 216 -6.92 -2.51 15.77
C VAL A 216 -5.45 -2.90 15.88
N PRO A 217 -5.06 -3.80 16.79
CA PRO A 217 -3.66 -4.18 16.95
C PRO A 217 -3.07 -4.77 15.67
N VAL A 218 -1.83 -4.40 15.38
CA VAL A 218 -1.02 -4.92 14.28
C VAL A 218 0.29 -5.40 14.89
N SER A 219 0.76 -6.59 14.51
CA SER A 219 2.11 -7.02 14.90
C SER A 219 3.16 -6.10 14.27
N PRO A 220 4.28 -5.78 14.93
CA PRO A 220 5.28 -4.87 14.36
C PRO A 220 5.69 -5.32 12.96
N VAL A 221 5.47 -4.46 11.96
CA VAL A 221 5.86 -4.70 10.56
C VAL A 221 7.07 -3.81 10.28
N PRO A 222 8.25 -4.39 10.01
CA PRO A 222 9.41 -3.57 9.70
C PRO A 222 9.26 -2.90 8.35
N PHE A 223 9.95 -1.79 8.15
CA PHE A 223 9.88 -0.99 6.92
C PHE A 223 8.46 -0.45 6.66
N ARG A 224 8.24 0.08 5.47
CA ARG A 224 7.02 0.77 5.09
C ARG A 224 5.97 -0.17 4.53
N ILE A 225 4.70 0.11 4.76
CA ILE A 225 3.58 -0.46 4.02
C ILE A 225 3.07 0.63 3.08
N THR A 226 3.31 0.47 1.78
CA THR A 226 3.04 1.53 0.79
C THR A 226 1.76 1.32 -0.02
N ASP A 227 1.20 0.10 -0.04
CA ASP A 227 -0.18 -0.20 -0.47
C ASP A 227 -0.52 -1.65 -0.08
N MET A 228 -1.81 -2.01 -0.13
CA MET A 228 -2.28 -3.37 0.12
C MET A 228 -3.52 -3.77 -0.69
N THR A 229 -3.68 -5.07 -0.90
CA THR A 229 -4.82 -5.64 -1.63
C THR A 229 -5.38 -6.86 -0.91
N ALA A 230 -6.71 -7.02 -0.92
CA ALA A 230 -7.35 -8.19 -0.35
C ALA A 230 -7.08 -9.44 -1.21
N THR A 231 -6.75 -10.56 -0.56
CA THR A 231 -6.52 -11.86 -1.23
C THR A 231 -7.49 -12.97 -0.78
N GLY A 232 -8.46 -12.61 0.07
CA GLY A 232 -9.55 -13.49 0.52
C GLY A 232 -9.28 -14.09 1.91
N GLY A 233 -10.33 -14.61 2.56
CA GLY A 233 -10.19 -15.34 3.83
C GLY A 233 -9.53 -14.57 4.97
N ASN A 234 -9.76 -13.25 5.08
CA ASN A 234 -9.08 -12.34 6.01
C ASN A 234 -7.57 -12.10 5.74
N HIS A 235 -7.10 -12.46 4.55
CA HIS A 235 -5.73 -12.20 4.09
C HIS A 235 -5.65 -10.99 3.15
N PHE A 236 -4.54 -10.27 3.28
CA PHE A 236 -4.19 -9.09 2.49
C PHE A 236 -2.73 -9.20 2.10
N THR A 237 -2.41 -8.96 0.83
CA THR A 237 -1.02 -8.83 0.41
C THR A 237 -0.65 -7.36 0.40
N ALA A 238 0.46 -7.00 1.04
CA ALA A 238 0.97 -5.63 1.08
C ALA A 238 2.38 -5.54 0.51
N ILE A 239 2.68 -4.37 -0.06
CA ILE A 239 4.05 -3.99 -0.39
C ILE A 239 4.76 -3.65 0.93
N ASN A 240 5.95 -4.20 1.13
CA ASN A 240 6.79 -3.88 2.27
C ASN A 240 8.15 -3.37 1.79
N TYR A 241 8.35 -2.06 1.89
CA TYR A 241 9.45 -1.37 1.24
C TYR A 241 10.33 -0.60 2.21
N PHE A 242 11.64 -0.83 2.14
CA PHE A 242 12.65 -0.03 2.80
C PHE A 242 13.37 0.84 1.78
N PHE A 243 13.25 2.15 1.97
CA PHE A 243 14.09 3.13 1.30
C PHE A 243 15.30 3.43 2.19
N LYS A 244 16.50 3.36 1.63
CA LYS A 244 17.75 3.53 2.37
C LYS A 244 18.01 4.95 2.88
N GLY A 245 17.10 5.90 2.63
CA GLY A 245 17.26 7.33 2.80
C GLY A 245 18.03 7.75 4.05
N GLU A 246 18.60 8.95 3.98
CA GLU A 246 19.33 9.57 5.09
C GLU A 246 18.45 10.59 5.81
N GLY A 247 18.91 11.09 6.96
CA GLY A 247 18.16 12.09 7.72
C GLY A 247 16.89 11.50 8.32
N ASP A 248 15.74 12.12 8.07
CA ASP A 248 14.46 11.74 8.70
C ASP A 248 13.97 10.35 8.26
N ASP A 249 14.35 9.88 7.07
CA ASP A 249 14.10 8.51 6.58
C ASP A 249 14.77 7.42 7.45
N ALA A 250 15.74 7.80 8.29
CA ALA A 250 16.40 6.86 9.19
C ALA A 250 15.42 6.23 10.20
N VAL A 251 14.23 6.82 10.40
CA VAL A 251 13.19 6.27 11.27
C VAL A 251 12.71 4.88 10.84
N TYR A 252 12.80 4.55 9.55
CA TYR A 252 12.40 3.25 9.02
C TYR A 252 13.46 2.15 9.17
N ARG A 253 14.65 2.49 9.70
CA ARG A 253 15.73 1.51 9.96
C ARG A 253 15.36 0.66 11.16
N THR A 254 15.44 -0.66 11.00
CA THR A 254 15.22 -1.55 12.14
C THR A 254 16.33 -1.43 13.18
N PRO A 255 16.01 -1.57 14.48
CA PRO A 255 17.02 -1.54 15.52
C PRO A 255 18.00 -2.69 15.34
N ALA A 256 19.28 -2.47 15.68
CA ALA A 256 20.33 -3.49 15.56
C ALA A 256 20.06 -4.78 16.34
N THR A 257 19.16 -4.74 17.33
CA THR A 257 18.68 -5.91 18.07
C THR A 257 17.80 -6.84 17.23
N ASP A 258 17.12 -6.33 16.18
CA ASP A 258 16.45 -7.15 15.17
C ASP A 258 17.44 -7.51 14.05
N VAL A 259 18.29 -8.49 14.36
CA VAL A 259 19.36 -8.96 13.48
C VAL A 259 18.80 -9.55 12.17
N ALA A 260 17.65 -10.23 12.22
CA ALA A 260 17.07 -10.88 11.06
C ALA A 260 16.63 -9.86 10.02
N THR A 261 15.90 -8.83 10.45
CA THR A 261 15.41 -7.79 9.54
C THR A 261 16.52 -6.84 9.10
N THR A 262 17.42 -6.47 10.01
CA THR A 262 18.53 -5.56 9.70
C THR A 262 19.46 -6.13 8.61
N LYS A 263 19.64 -7.46 8.57
CA LYS A 263 20.42 -8.12 7.51
C LYS A 263 19.83 -7.94 6.11
N LEU A 264 18.51 -7.76 5.98
CA LEU A 264 17.85 -7.60 4.67
C LEU A 264 18.26 -6.28 3.99
N ILE A 265 18.50 -5.25 4.79
CA ILE A 265 18.79 -3.89 4.33
C ILE A 265 20.26 -3.51 4.43
N ALA A 266 21.09 -4.36 5.04
CA ALA A 266 22.53 -4.11 5.14
C ALA A 266 23.23 -4.25 3.78
N ASP A 267 24.20 -3.37 3.54
CA ASP A 267 25.12 -3.40 2.41
C ASP A 267 26.53 -3.04 2.88
N ASN A 268 27.55 -3.21 2.04
CA ASN A 268 28.96 -2.97 2.37
C ASN A 268 29.18 -1.52 2.87
N GLY A 269 29.21 -1.34 4.19
CA GLY A 269 29.43 -0.05 4.85
C GLY A 269 28.19 0.85 4.93
N GLY A 270 26.97 0.34 4.67
CA GLY A 270 25.76 1.15 4.72
C GLY A 270 24.46 0.36 4.54
N PHE A 271 23.46 0.99 3.94
CA PHE A 271 22.14 0.41 3.69
C PHE A 271 21.82 0.36 2.19
N LYS A 272 21.05 -0.66 1.78
CA LYS A 272 20.46 -0.80 0.44
C LYS A 272 18.93 -0.76 0.53
N ASN A 273 18.30 -0.33 -0.56
CA ASN A 273 16.85 -0.45 -0.71
C ASN A 273 16.46 -1.93 -0.71
N TYR A 274 15.29 -2.24 -0.17
CA TYR A 274 14.78 -3.60 -0.09
C TYR A 274 13.26 -3.59 -0.24
N CYS A 275 12.74 -4.49 -1.07
CA CYS A 275 11.30 -4.61 -1.30
C CYS A 275 10.87 -6.08 -1.27
N ARG A 276 9.77 -6.35 -0.59
CA ARG A 276 9.10 -7.64 -0.59
C ARG A 276 7.59 -7.46 -0.57
N LEU A 277 6.88 -8.54 -0.86
CA LEU A 277 5.48 -8.70 -0.50
C LEU A 277 5.38 -9.42 0.85
N ILE A 278 4.41 -9.01 1.66
CA ILE A 278 4.02 -9.69 2.89
C ILE A 278 2.56 -10.10 2.82
N ASP A 279 2.23 -11.20 3.48
CA ASP A 279 0.84 -11.60 3.75
C ASP A 279 0.46 -11.12 5.14
N LEU A 280 -0.57 -10.29 5.23
CA LEU A 280 -1.20 -9.81 6.46
C LEU A 280 -2.50 -10.58 6.69
N GLU A 281 -2.64 -11.20 7.85
CA GLU A 281 -3.81 -11.98 8.24
C GLU A 281 -4.50 -11.33 9.44
N LEU A 282 -5.79 -11.05 9.31
CA LEU A 282 -6.62 -10.67 10.46
C LEU A 282 -7.09 -11.93 11.20
N LYS A 283 -6.53 -12.15 12.40
CA LYS A 283 -6.85 -13.29 13.26
C LYS A 283 -7.16 -12.80 14.67
N SER A 284 -8.28 -13.25 15.24
CA SER A 284 -8.67 -12.90 16.61
C SER A 284 -8.67 -11.38 16.89
N ASN A 285 -9.12 -10.56 15.92
CA ASN A 285 -9.14 -9.10 15.97
C ASN A 285 -7.77 -8.40 16.02
N SER A 286 -6.69 -9.07 15.63
CA SER A 286 -5.39 -8.45 15.39
C SER A 286 -4.82 -8.86 14.03
N PHE A 287 -4.01 -7.98 13.45
CA PHE A 287 -3.25 -8.29 12.25
C PHE A 287 -1.91 -8.92 12.63
N THR A 288 -1.60 -10.04 11.99
CA THR A 288 -0.27 -10.66 11.99
C THR A 288 0.25 -10.69 10.56
N TRP A 289 1.54 -10.92 10.37
CA TRP A 289 2.11 -10.95 9.03
C TRP A 289 3.21 -12.01 8.88
N LYS A 290 3.48 -12.38 7.62
CA LYS A 290 4.63 -13.20 7.23
C LYS A 290 5.17 -12.76 5.86
N PRO A 291 6.47 -12.98 5.57
CA PRO A 291 7.00 -12.76 4.22
C PRO A 291 6.28 -13.63 3.19
N LEU A 292 5.96 -13.06 2.03
CA LEU A 292 5.34 -13.78 0.92
C LEU A 292 6.35 -14.02 -0.21
N TRP A 293 7.02 -12.98 -0.67
CA TRP A 293 7.94 -13.03 -1.82
C TRP A 293 8.85 -11.80 -1.85
N GLU A 294 10.09 -11.94 -2.30
CA GLU A 294 11.05 -10.83 -2.42
C GLU A 294 11.22 -10.40 -3.87
N PHE A 295 11.29 -9.09 -4.12
CA PHE A 295 11.52 -8.60 -5.47
C PHE A 295 12.93 -8.98 -5.96
N PRO A 296 13.10 -9.33 -7.24
CA PRO A 296 14.44 -9.50 -7.81
C PRO A 296 15.25 -8.20 -7.73
N VAL A 297 16.58 -8.31 -7.63
CA VAL A 297 17.52 -7.18 -7.48
C VAL A 297 17.20 -5.98 -8.40
N PRO A 298 16.90 -6.14 -9.71
CA PRO A 298 16.58 -5.01 -10.58
C PRO A 298 15.39 -4.17 -10.14
N TYR A 299 14.47 -4.74 -9.36
CA TYR A 299 13.21 -4.12 -8.93
C TYR A 299 13.24 -3.66 -7.46
N MET A 300 14.31 -3.92 -6.72
CA MET A 300 14.43 -3.59 -5.29
C MET A 300 14.43 -2.09 -4.98
N SER A 301 14.75 -1.23 -5.96
CA SER A 301 14.95 0.21 -5.76
C SER A 301 13.92 1.09 -6.47
N TYR A 302 12.85 0.50 -6.99
CA TYR A 302 11.69 1.26 -7.43
C TYR A 302 10.87 1.66 -6.20
N ASN A 303 10.36 2.89 -6.17
CA ASN A 303 9.47 3.34 -5.10
C ASN A 303 8.05 2.81 -5.37
N TRP A 304 7.83 1.54 -5.01
CA TRP A 304 6.56 0.84 -5.24
C TRP A 304 5.47 1.37 -4.30
N GLU A 305 4.38 1.88 -4.86
CA GLU A 305 3.31 2.59 -4.13
C GLU A 305 1.91 2.05 -4.47
N GLY A 306 1.80 0.95 -5.23
CA GLY A 306 0.48 0.40 -5.53
C GLY A 306 0.47 -1.08 -5.87
N ILE A 307 -0.52 -1.80 -5.33
CA ILE A 307 -0.71 -3.25 -5.54
C ILE A 307 -2.18 -3.61 -5.74
N ALA A 308 -2.47 -4.47 -6.73
CA ALA A 308 -3.80 -5.05 -6.88
C ALA A 308 -3.74 -6.54 -7.26
N ALA A 309 -4.45 -7.39 -6.51
CA ALA A 309 -4.51 -8.82 -6.78
C ALA A 309 -5.30 -9.12 -8.05
N TYR A 310 -4.73 -9.92 -8.96
CA TYR A 310 -5.35 -10.26 -10.23
C TYR A 310 -4.92 -11.64 -10.72
N LYS A 311 -5.89 -12.53 -11.02
CA LYS A 311 -5.66 -13.89 -11.57
C LYS A 311 -4.56 -14.70 -10.85
N GLY A 312 -4.54 -14.61 -9.52
CA GLY A 312 -3.54 -15.28 -8.68
C GLY A 312 -2.17 -14.60 -8.65
N GLY A 313 -1.95 -13.56 -9.45
CA GLY A 313 -0.80 -12.67 -9.38
C GLY A 313 -1.15 -11.29 -8.82
N TYR A 314 -0.29 -10.32 -9.08
CA TYR A 314 -0.46 -8.93 -8.64
C TYR A 314 -0.03 -7.95 -9.72
N PHE A 315 -0.83 -6.91 -9.96
CA PHE A 315 -0.30 -5.70 -10.57
C PHE A 315 0.43 -4.88 -9.51
N ILE A 316 1.60 -4.33 -9.87
CA ILE A 316 2.42 -3.47 -9.01
C ILE A 316 2.82 -2.22 -9.79
N ILE A 317 2.71 -1.04 -9.18
CA ILE A 317 3.11 0.23 -9.80
C ILE A 317 4.03 1.02 -8.87
N ASN A 318 5.02 1.70 -9.43
CA ASN A 318 5.80 2.70 -8.69
C ASN A 318 5.18 4.08 -8.87
N ASP A 319 5.48 5.01 -7.98
CA ASP A 319 5.05 6.40 -8.13
C ASP A 319 5.52 7.03 -9.46
N LYS A 320 6.77 7.47 -9.49
CA LYS A 320 7.56 8.06 -10.55
C LYS A 320 9.02 7.62 -10.48
N TYR A 321 9.54 7.30 -9.29
CA TYR A 321 10.96 7.07 -9.07
C TYR A 321 11.37 5.66 -9.51
N THR A 322 12.14 5.62 -10.59
CA THR A 322 12.94 4.46 -11.01
C THR A 322 14.35 4.55 -10.45
N PRO A 323 15.13 3.45 -10.43
CA PRO A 323 16.49 3.43 -9.87
C PRO A 323 17.45 4.45 -10.49
N ALA A 324 17.17 4.89 -11.72
CA ALA A 324 17.93 5.93 -12.41
C ALA A 324 17.00 6.83 -13.24
N ARG A 325 17.47 8.04 -13.53
CA ARG A 325 16.82 8.98 -14.46
C ARG A 325 16.96 8.51 -15.92
N PRO A 326 16.05 8.92 -16.84
CA PRO A 326 14.83 9.67 -16.57
C PRO A 326 13.81 8.82 -15.79
N TYR A 327 13.20 9.45 -14.79
CA TYR A 327 12.16 8.84 -13.98
C TYR A 327 10.91 8.55 -14.84
N ARG A 328 10.19 7.49 -14.48
CA ARG A 328 8.98 7.06 -15.15
C ARG A 328 8.14 6.15 -14.26
N THR A 329 6.84 6.16 -14.47
CA THR A 329 5.95 5.15 -13.89
C THR A 329 6.08 3.85 -14.68
N THR A 330 6.20 2.74 -13.96
CA THR A 330 6.28 1.37 -14.47
C THR A 330 5.19 0.53 -13.84
N LEU A 331 4.40 -0.16 -14.67
CA LEU A 331 3.46 -1.17 -14.23
C LEU A 331 4.06 -2.56 -14.45
N LEU A 332 4.06 -3.37 -13.40
CA LEU A 332 4.43 -4.78 -13.44
C LEU A 332 3.19 -5.65 -13.25
N TYR A 333 3.23 -6.85 -13.81
CA TYR A 333 2.39 -7.98 -13.40
C TYR A 333 3.30 -9.08 -12.86
N LEU A 334 3.12 -9.41 -11.58
CA LEU A 334 3.74 -10.53 -10.89
C LEU A 334 2.88 -11.76 -11.13
N GLN A 335 3.25 -12.61 -12.08
CA GLN A 335 2.49 -13.78 -12.46
C GLN A 335 2.87 -14.96 -11.56
N ALA A 336 1.93 -15.50 -10.79
CA ALA A 336 2.20 -16.68 -9.98
C ALA A 336 2.61 -17.87 -10.87
N GLN A 337 3.71 -18.53 -10.51
CA GLN A 337 4.08 -19.82 -11.08
C GLN A 337 3.08 -20.89 -10.63
N LYS A 338 2.77 -21.83 -11.51
CA LYS A 338 1.81 -22.93 -11.26
C LYS A 338 2.44 -24.05 -10.46
#